data_AF-I3UDV8-F1
#
_entry.id   AF-I3UDV8-F1
#
_cell.length_a   1.000
_cell.length_b   1.000
_cell.length_c   1.000
_cell.angle_alpha   90.00
_cell.angle_beta   90.00
_cell.angle_gamma   90.00
#
_symmetry.space_group_name_H-M   'P 1'
#
loop_
_entity.id
_entity.type
_entity.pdbx_description
1 polymer ?
#
loop_
_entity_poly.entity_id
_entity_poly.type
_entity_poly.pdbx_seq_one_letter_code
_entity_poly.pdbx_strand_id
1 'polypeptide(L)' 'MRTVKDAGLKAQVLVIEPTGSETHVAARLGNSDILISQRERLSLNVGSPIRILPIIEQAHLFDADTGQRLN' A
#
# COMPACT_ATOMS: atom_id res chain seq x y z
N MET A 1 -2.23 -0.19 -6.18
CA MET A 1 -2.82 0.74 -5.19
C MET A 1 -2.29 2.15 -5.41
N ARG A 2 -3.05 3.19 -5.05
CA ARG A 2 -2.69 4.60 -5.22
C ARG A 2 -2.68 5.31 -3.88
N THR A 3 -1.69 6.17 -3.64
CA THR A 3 -1.72 7.11 -2.50
C THR A 3 -2.69 8.24 -2.83
N VAL A 4 -3.56 8.60 -1.89
CA VAL A 4 -4.60 9.62 -2.06
C VAL A 4 -4.56 10.61 -0.89
N LYS A 5 -5.11 11.82 -1.07
CA LYS A 5 -5.07 12.85 -0.01
C LYS A 5 -6.12 12.64 1.07
N ASP A 6 -7.36 12.27 0.71
CA ASP A 6 -8.49 12.36 1.64
C ASP A 6 -9.28 11.06 1.85
N ALA A 7 -9.71 10.39 0.77
CA ALA A 7 -10.60 9.23 0.84
C ALA A 7 -9.86 7.91 0.55
N GLY A 8 -9.28 7.32 1.59
CA GLY A 8 -8.57 6.04 1.51
C GLY A 8 -8.29 5.42 2.87
N LEU A 9 -7.83 4.16 2.84
CA LEU A 9 -7.41 3.41 4.02
C LEU A 9 -6.18 4.09 4.64
N LYS A 10 -6.20 4.32 5.95
CA LYS A 10 -5.08 4.94 6.67
C LYS A 10 -3.98 3.92 6.90
N ALA A 11 -2.75 4.28 6.58
CA ALA A 11 -1.56 3.50 6.90
C ALA A 11 -0.44 4.41 7.42
N GLN A 12 0.54 3.84 8.12
CA GLN A 12 1.71 4.56 8.60
C GLN A 12 2.95 4.13 7.82
N VAL A 13 3.72 5.07 7.31
CA VAL A 13 4.97 4.77 6.60
C VAL A 13 6.01 4.21 7.56
N LEU A 14 6.56 3.04 7.23
CA LEU A 14 7.62 2.38 8.00
C LEU A 14 8.98 2.59 7.35
N VAL A 15 9.06 2.43 6.04
CA VAL A 15 10.31 2.52 5.27
C VAL A 15 10.02 3.12 3.89
N ILE A 16 10.97 3.89 3.37
CA ILE A 16 10.95 4.45 2.02
C ILE A 16 12.28 4.07 1.35
N GLU A 17 12.23 3.27 0.29
CA GLU A 17 13.40 2.79 -0.45
C GLU A 17 13.32 3.18 -1.93
N PRO A 18 14.15 4.13 -2.40
CA PRO A 18 14.29 4.41 -3.83
C PRO A 18 15.06 3.29 -4.54
N THR A 19 14.42 2.59 -5.49
CA THR A 19 15.00 1.46 -6.24
C THR A 19 15.16 1.79 -7.73
N GLY A 20 15.56 3.03 -8.05
CA GLY A 20 15.74 3.51 -9.42
C GLY A 20 14.53 4.26 -9.95
N SER A 21 13.79 3.66 -10.89
CA SER A 21 12.59 4.28 -11.50
C SER A 21 11.35 4.22 -10.60
N GLU A 22 11.43 3.47 -9.50
CA GLU A 22 10.35 3.29 -8.53
C GLU A 22 10.87 3.56 -7.11
N THR A 23 9.95 3.91 -6.23
CA THR A 23 10.14 3.99 -4.78
C THR A 23 9.23 2.95 -4.15
N HIS A 24 9.83 2.07 -3.37
CA HIS A 24 9.10 1.13 -2.54
C HIS A 24 8.81 1.78 -1.18
N VAL A 25 7.55 1.74 -0.77
CA VAL A 25 7.09 2.25 0.52
C VAL A 25 6.50 1.09 1.31
N ALA A 26 7.19 0.68 2.37
CA ALA A 26 6.62 -0.23 3.35
C ALA A 26 5.75 0.57 4.32
N ALA A 27 4.53 0.09 4.59
CA ALA A 27 3.59 0.77 5.47
C ALA A 27 2.80 -0.21 6.35
N ARG A 28 2.39 0.24 7.53
CA ARG A 28 1.50 -0.48 8.44
C ARG A 28 0.05 -0.10 8.14
N LEU A 29 -0.76 -1.04 7.70
CA LEU A 29 -2.21 -0.91 7.53
C LEU A 29 -2.93 -1.77 8.57
N GLY A 30 -3.52 -1.14 9.60
CA GLY A 30 -4.03 -1.87 10.76
C GLY A 30 -2.91 -2.68 11.40
N ASN A 31 -3.05 -4.00 11.45
CA ASN A 31 -2.03 -4.90 12.01
C ASN A 31 -1.09 -5.50 10.94
N SER A 32 -1.37 -5.26 9.65
CA SER A 32 -0.65 -5.88 8.54
C SER A 32 0.38 -4.92 7.94
N ASP A 33 1.52 -5.46 7.54
CA ASP A 33 2.50 -4.74 6.74
C ASP A 33 2.18 -4.92 5.25
N ILE A 34 2.26 -3.82 4.51
CA ILE A 34 2.05 -3.78 3.06
C ILE A 34 3.24 -3.12 2.37
N LEU A 35 3.48 -3.51 1.12
CA LEU A 35 4.50 -2.90 0.26
C LEU A 35 3.84 -2.23 -0.93
N ILE A 36 4.12 -0.94 -1.11
CA ILE A 36 3.60 -0.12 -2.20
C ILE A 36 4.75 0.23 -3.12
N SER A 37 4.70 -0.18 -4.39
CA SER A 37 5.59 0.40 -5.41
C SER A 37 4.95 1.64 -6.02
N GLN A 38 5.70 2.73 -6.06
CA GLN A 38 5.30 3.96 -6.73
C GLN A 38 6.35 4.49 -7.70
N ARG A 39 5.88 4.93 -8.87
CA ARG A 39 6.69 5.66 -9.86
C ARG A 39 6.70 7.15 -9.60
N GLU A 40 5.64 7.67 -8.98
CA GLU A 40 5.55 9.08 -8.62
C GLU A 40 6.47 9.39 -7.44
N ARG A 41 7.23 10.49 -7.54
CA ARG A 41 8.03 11.01 -6.43
C ARG A 41 7.10 11.64 -5.39
N LEU A 42 6.62 10.83 -4.46
CA LEU A 42 5.83 11.30 -3.32
C LEU A 42 6.77 11.88 -2.25
N SER A 43 6.48 13.09 -1.78
CA SER A 43 7.16 13.67 -0.62
C SER A 43 6.58 13.04 0.65
N LEU A 44 7.11 11.87 1.03
CA LEU A 44 6.74 11.12 2.23
C LEU A 44 7.89 11.09 3.22
N ASN A 45 7.55 10.98 4.50
CA ASN A 45 8.52 10.79 5.58
C ASN A 45 8.20 9.49 6.32
N VAL A 46 9.23 8.81 6.84
CA VAL A 46 9.04 7.69 7.77
C VAL A 46 8.22 8.16 8.98
N GLY A 47 7.30 7.31 9.44
CA GLY A 47 6.35 7.61 10.50
C GLY A 47 5.15 8.46 10.09
N SER A 48 5.16 9.07 8.89
CA SER A 48 4.03 9.90 8.43
C SER A 48 2.79 9.07 8.11
N PRO A 49 1.58 9.61 8.35
CA PRO A 49 0.35 8.97 7.91
C PRO A 49 0.21 9.13 6.39
N ILE A 50 -0.22 8.06 5.73
CA ILE A 50 -0.62 8.05 4.33
C ILE A 50 -2.03 7.50 4.20
N ARG A 51 -2.69 7.83 3.10
CA ARG A 51 -3.94 7.17 2.71
C ARG A 51 -3.74 6.44 1.40
N ILE A 52 -4.24 5.22 1.34
CA ILE A 52 -4.12 4.35 0.18
C ILE A 52 -5.50 3.91 -0.30
N LEU A 53 -5.63 3.81 -1.62
CA LEU A 53 -6.80 3.25 -2.27
C LEU A 53 -6.36 2.04 -3.12
N PRO A 54 -6.86 0.82 -2.82
CA PRO A 54 -6.67 -0.33 -3.69
C PRO A 54 -7.27 -0.07 -5.08
N ILE A 55 -6.67 -0.65 -6.12
CA ILE A 55 -7.27 -0.69 -7.45
C ILE A 55 -8.11 -1.96 -7.45
N ILE A 56 -9.43 -1.83 -7.33
CA ILE A 56 -10.33 -2.96 -7.04
C ILE A 56 -10.30 -3.99 -8.16
N GLU A 57 -10.12 -3.55 -9.40
CA GLU A 57 -10.01 -4.39 -10.60
C GLU A 57 -8.76 -5.28 -10.60
N GLN A 58 -7.77 -4.96 -9.75
CA GLN A 58 -6.53 -5.72 -9.59
C GLN A 58 -6.47 -6.46 -8.24
N ALA A 59 -7.54 -6.42 -7.45
CA ALA A 59 -7.57 -7.09 -6.15
C ALA A 59 -7.82 -8.59 -6.34
N HIS A 60 -7.16 -9.40 -5.52
CA HIS A 60 -7.40 -10.83 -5.41
C HIS A 60 -7.90 -11.15 -4.00
N LEU A 61 -9.00 -11.89 -3.93
CA LEU A 61 -9.61 -12.34 -2.69
C LEU A 61 -9.42 -13.84 -2.54
N PHE A 62 -9.10 -14.27 -1.33
CA PHE A 62 -8.87 -15.67 -1.01
C PHE A 62 -9.74 -16.06 0.18
N ASP A 63 -10.30 -17.27 0.11
CA ASP A 63 -10.97 -17.90 1.24
C ASP A 63 -9.97 -18.16 2.38
N ALA A 64 -10.35 -17.80 3.60
CA ALA A 64 -9.42 -17.80 4.74
C ALA A 64 -9.02 -19.21 5.20
N ASP A 65 -9.91 -20.20 5.02
CA ASP A 65 -9.69 -21.58 5.50
C ASP A 65 -9.03 -22.46 4.44
N THR A 66 -9.44 -22.30 3.18
CA THR A 66 -9.04 -23.17 2.06
C THR A 66 -7.98 -22.55 1.16
N GLY A 67 -7.79 -21.23 1.22
CA GLY A 67 -6.89 -20.50 0.31
C GLY A 67 -7.39 -20.43 -1.13
N GLN A 68 -8.62 -20.85 -1.43
CA GLN A 68 -9.17 -20.76 -2.78
C GLN A 68 -9.36 -19.30 -3.21
N ARG A 69 -9.00 -19.01 -4.46
CA ARG A 69 -9.22 -17.69 -5.08
C ARG A 69 -10.71 -17.48 -5.36
N LEU A 70 -11.27 -16.35 -4.93
CA LEU A 70 -12.71 -16.05 -4.98
C LEU A 70 -13.12 -15.14 -6.15
N ASN A 71 -12.17 -14.56 -6.88
CA ASN A 71 -12.38 -13.67 -8.04
C ASN A 71 -11.21 -13.80 -9.00
#